data_AF-A0A920KG45-F1
#
_entry.id   AF-A0A920KG45-F1
#
_cell.length_a   1.000
_cell.length_b   1.000
_cell.length_c   1.000
_cell.angle_alpha   90.00
_cell.angle_beta   90.00
_cell.angle_gamma   90.00
#
_symmetry.space_group_name_H-M   'P 1'
#
loop_
_entity.id
_entity.type
_entity.pdbx_description
1 polymer ?
#
loop_
_entity_poly.entity_id
_entity_poly.type
_entity_poly.pdbx_seq_one_letter_code
_entity_poly.pdbx_strand_id
1 'polypeptide(L)'
;MVSGCGAIYDIHINHKYENNPLKATSIALKAGVDLNCGSYYRLYLKKALKKGFINETDLDNALKRLFVSRFKLGMFDPIQKNPFSNINLDA
;
A
#
# COMPACT_ATOMS: atom_id res chain seq x y z
N MET A 1 -4.29 4.83 1.71
CA MET A 1 -4.14 5.53 0.42
C MET A 1 -3.36 4.66 -0.56
N VAL A 2 -3.73 4.64 -1.85
CA VAL A 2 -2.93 4.01 -2.92
C VAL A 2 -2.07 5.09 -3.58
N SER A 3 -0.80 4.81 -3.87
CA SER A 3 0.05 5.79 -4.58
C SER A 3 -0.38 5.98 -6.03
N GLY A 4 -0.11 7.15 -6.60
CA GLY A 4 0.02 7.27 -8.05
C GLY A 4 1.05 6.27 -8.59
N CYS A 5 0.85 5.77 -9.81
CA CYS A 5 1.72 4.77 -10.40
C CYS A 5 3.10 5.36 -10.69
N GLY A 6 4.13 4.85 -10.00
CA GLY A 6 5.49 5.38 -10.07
C GLY A 6 5.84 6.44 -9.02
N ALA A 7 4.90 6.93 -8.22
CA ALA A 7 5.16 8.05 -7.30
C ALA A 7 6.29 7.79 -6.28
N ILE A 8 6.44 6.56 -5.78
CA ILE A 8 7.53 6.21 -4.86
C ILE A 8 8.88 6.11 -5.60
N TYR A 9 8.87 5.70 -6.86
CA TYR A 9 10.04 5.78 -7.73
C TYR A 9 10.47 7.23 -7.92
N ASP A 10 9.50 8.14 -8.08
CA ASP A 10 9.79 9.56 -8.27
C ASP A 10 10.43 10.20 -7.04
N ILE A 11 10.05 9.82 -5.82
CA ILE A 11 10.74 10.27 -4.58
C ILE A 11 12.24 10.03 -4.69
N HIS A 12 12.64 8.90 -5.27
CA HIS A 12 14.04 8.47 -5.39
C HIS A 12 14.73 9.01 -6.65
N ILE A 13 14.17 8.76 -7.84
CA ILE A 13 14.88 8.97 -9.10
C ILE A 13 14.61 10.35 -9.71
N ASN A 14 13.35 10.78 -9.75
CA ASN A 14 12.95 11.96 -10.51
C ASN A 14 12.98 13.24 -9.65
N HIS A 15 12.29 13.23 -8.50
CA HIS A 15 12.28 14.35 -7.55
C HIS A 15 13.56 14.42 -6.71
N LYS A 16 14.27 13.31 -6.56
CA LYS A 16 15.55 13.22 -5.82
C LYS A 16 15.43 13.73 -4.38
N TYR A 17 14.26 13.53 -3.77
CA TYR A 17 14.00 13.92 -2.38
C TYR A 17 14.79 13.03 -1.41
N GLU A 18 14.95 11.75 -1.75
CA GLU A 18 15.77 10.81 -0.99
C GLU A 18 16.48 9.83 -1.94
N ASN A 19 17.81 9.85 -1.95
CA ASN A 19 18.64 9.08 -2.87
C ASN A 19 18.77 7.59 -2.49
N ASN A 20 18.32 7.19 -1.31
CA ASN A 20 18.30 5.79 -0.90
C ASN A 20 16.91 5.18 -1.14
N PRO A 21 16.75 4.17 -2.03
CA PRO A 21 15.45 3.60 -2.37
C PRO A 21 14.73 2.95 -1.17
N LEU A 22 15.48 2.43 -0.18
CA LEU A 22 14.88 1.87 1.04
C LEU A 22 14.29 2.99 1.91
N LYS A 23 14.98 4.13 2.03
CA LYS A 23 14.49 5.28 2.79
C LYS A 23 13.33 5.96 2.07
N ALA A 24 13.41 6.14 0.75
CA ALA A 24 12.30 6.65 -0.07
C ALA A 24 11.03 5.79 0.10
N THR A 25 11.18 4.47 0.08
CA THR A 25 10.10 3.51 0.36
C THR A 25 9.55 3.66 1.78
N SER A 26 10.43 3.84 2.77
CA SER A 26 10.06 4.01 4.18
C SER A 26 9.30 5.33 4.42
N ILE A 27 9.73 6.41 3.78
CA ILE A 27 9.08 7.73 3.82
C ILE A 27 7.64 7.60 3.30
N ALA A 28 7.45 6.96 2.14
CA ALA A 28 6.11 6.77 1.58
C ALA A 28 5.20 5.96 2.51
N LEU A 29 5.68 4.86 3.09
CA LEU A 29 4.89 4.03 4.02
C LEU A 29 4.48 4.82 5.26
N LYS A 30 5.44 5.51 5.88
CA LYS A 30 5.20 6.32 7.09
C LYS A 30 4.31 7.52 6.82
N ALA A 31 4.31 8.04 5.59
CA ALA A 31 3.38 9.08 5.14
C ALA A 31 1.95 8.57 4.86
N GLY A 32 1.66 7.28 5.04
CA GLY A 32 0.31 6.70 4.91
C GLY A 32 -0.02 6.18 3.50
N VAL A 33 0.99 5.98 2.65
CA VAL A 33 0.81 5.20 1.42
C VAL A 33 0.69 3.72 1.82
N ASP A 34 -0.50 3.16 1.75
CA ASP A 34 -0.78 1.80 2.21
C ASP A 34 -0.52 0.77 1.10
N LEU A 35 -0.68 1.18 -0.15
CA LEU A 35 -0.51 0.33 -1.33
C LEU A 35 0.27 1.09 -2.39
N ASN A 36 1.32 0.47 -2.92
CA ASN A 36 2.12 1.06 -3.98
C ASN A 36 1.64 0.58 -5.35
N CYS A 37 1.14 1.51 -6.18
CA CYS A 37 1.09 1.28 -7.62
C CYS A 37 2.51 1.41 -8.17
N GLY A 38 3.17 0.28 -8.41
CA GLY A 38 4.56 0.21 -8.84
C GLY A 38 5.30 -0.94 -8.17
N SER A 39 6.62 -0.85 -8.13
CA SER A 39 7.47 -1.96 -7.69
C SER A 39 8.22 -1.71 -6.39
N TYR A 40 8.26 -0.48 -5.86
CA TYR A 40 9.14 -0.10 -4.75
C TYR A 40 8.84 -0.87 -3.48
N TYR A 41 7.55 -1.07 -3.15
CA TYR A 41 7.19 -1.83 -1.96
C TYR A 41 7.66 -3.29 -2.06
N ARG A 42 7.37 -3.94 -3.19
CA ARG A 42 7.81 -5.31 -3.48
C ARG A 42 9.34 -5.45 -3.42
N LEU A 43 10.07 -4.47 -3.96
CA LEU A 43 11.52 -4.52 -4.07
C LEU A 43 12.25 -4.17 -2.76
N TYR A 44 11.71 -3.26 -1.94
CA TYR A 44 12.48 -2.60 -0.89
C TYR A 44 11.91 -2.72 0.54
N LEU A 45 10.60 -2.94 0.75
CA LEU A 45 10.03 -2.96 2.12
C LEU A 45 10.69 -3.99 3.03
N LYS A 46 10.89 -5.23 2.55
CA LYS A 46 11.53 -6.29 3.34
C LYS A 46 12.95 -5.91 3.78
N LYS A 47 13.70 -5.22 2.91
CA LYS A 47 15.06 -4.75 3.23
C LYS A 47 15.02 -3.54 4.16
N ALA A 48 14.07 -2.62 3.98
CA ALA A 48 13.87 -1.48 4.85
C ALA A 48 13.53 -1.91 6.29
N LEU A 49 12.68 -2.94 6.46
CA LEU A 49 12.37 -3.54 7.76
C LEU A 49 13.62 -4.14 8.40
N LYS A 50 14.36 -4.97 7.67
CA LYS A 50 15.63 -5.56 8.16
C LYS A 50 16.68 -4.52 8.57
N LYS A 51 16.66 -3.33 7.96
CA LYS A 51 17.56 -2.22 8.26
C LYS A 51 17.03 -1.29 9.36
N GLY A 52 15.81 -1.53 9.88
CA GLY A 52 15.18 -0.71 10.91
C GLY A 52 14.66 0.65 10.42
N PHE A 53 14.52 0.87 9.11
CA PHE A 53 13.96 2.12 8.59
C PHE A 53 12.43 2.19 8.72
N ILE A 54 11.79 1.03 8.84
CA ILE A 54 10.39 0.83 9.24
C ILE A 54 10.35 -0.27 10.30
N ASN A 55 9.23 -0.38 11.01
CA ASN A 55 8.96 -1.48 11.94
C ASN A 55 7.70 -2.26 11.51
N GLU A 56 7.40 -3.36 12.20
CA GLU A 56 6.21 -4.17 11.89
C GLU A 56 4.90 -3.39 12.12
N THR A 57 4.86 -2.49 13.10
CA THR A 57 3.70 -1.62 13.34
C THR A 57 3.39 -0.72 12.14
N ASP A 58 4.39 -0.21 11.42
CA ASP A 58 4.21 0.56 10.19
C ASP A 58 3.48 -0.28 9.12
N LEU A 59 3.88 -1.55 8.98
CA LEU A 59 3.27 -2.50 8.04
C LEU A 59 1.85 -2.89 8.46
N ASP A 60 1.65 -3.21 9.73
CA ASP A 60 0.35 -3.59 10.29
C ASP A 60 -0.67 -2.48 10.11
N ASN A 61 -0.27 -1.22 10.32
CA ASN A 61 -1.16 -0.09 10.12
C ASN A 61 -1.61 0.06 8.66
N ALA A 62 -0.69 -0.13 7.71
CA ALA A 62 -1.02 -0.11 6.27
C ALA A 62 -1.95 -1.28 5.88
N LEU A 63 -1.64 -2.49 6.35
CA LEU A 63 -2.45 -3.68 6.10
C LEU A 63 -3.84 -3.56 6.72
N LYS A 64 -3.95 -3.09 7.97
CA LYS A 64 -5.24 -2.86 8.64
C LYS A 64 -6.13 -1.94 7.81
N ARG A 65 -5.63 -0.79 7.35
CA ARG A 65 -6.41 0.15 6.52
C ARG A 65 -6.85 -0.47 5.19
N LEU A 66 -5.95 -1.21 4.52
CA LEU A 66 -6.26 -1.89 3.27
C LEU A 66 -7.34 -2.97 3.47
N PHE A 67 -7.18 -3.83 4.47
CA PHE A 67 -8.11 -4.92 4.72
C PHE A 67 -9.45 -4.44 5.28
N VAL A 68 -9.49 -3.39 6.11
CA VAL A 68 -10.77 -2.77 6.54
C VAL A 68 -11.60 -2.34 5.34
N SER A 69 -10.97 -1.78 4.31
CA SER A 69 -11.68 -1.41 3.07
C SER A 69 -12.20 -2.65 2.34
N ARG A 70 -11.39 -3.71 2.24
CA ARG A 70 -11.79 -4.99 1.61
C ARG A 70 -12.91 -5.71 2.38
N PHE A 71 -12.90 -5.66 3.71
CA PHE A 71 -13.98 -6.18 4.55
C PHE A 71 -15.26 -5.38 4.36
N LYS A 72 -15.20 -4.04 4.31
CA LYS A 72 -16.37 -3.20 4.01
C LYS A 72 -16.99 -3.49 2.64
N LEU A 73 -16.19 -3.92 1.68
CA LEU A 73 -16.63 -4.35 0.35
C LEU A 73 -17.14 -5.80 0.31
N GLY A 74 -17.18 -6.49 1.46
CA GLY A 74 -17.64 -7.87 1.58
C GLY A 74 -16.78 -8.89 0.81
N MET A 75 -15.51 -8.56 0.51
CA MET A 75 -14.63 -9.42 -0.29
C MET A 75 -14.32 -10.77 0.37
N PHE A 76 -14.61 -10.90 1.66
CA PHE A 76 -14.42 -12.10 2.46
C PHE A 76 -15.73 -12.69 2.96
N ASP A 77 -16.86 -12.08 2.64
CA ASP A 77 -18.18 -12.57 3.02
C ASP A 77 -18.68 -13.61 2.01
N PRO A 78 -19.54 -14.56 2.42
CA PRO A 78 -20.26 -15.41 1.46
C PRO A 78 -20.99 -14.56 0.42
N ILE A 79 -21.03 -14.99 -0.84
CA ILE A 79 -21.66 -14.27 -1.96
C ILE A 79 -23.10 -13.86 -1.61
N GLN A 80 -23.85 -14.73 -0.95
CA GLN A 80 -25.26 -14.48 -0.57
C GLN A 80 -25.43 -13.38 0.49
N LYS A 81 -24.35 -13.03 1.21
CA LYS A 81 -24.34 -12.01 2.27
C LYS A 81 -23.69 -10.70 1.82
N ASN A 82 -23.08 -10.65 0.64
CA ASN A 82 -22.45 -9.45 0.12
C ASN A 82 -23.44 -8.67 -0.79
N PRO A 83 -23.90 -7.47 -0.40
CA PRO A 83 -24.84 -6.68 -1.19
C PRO A 83 -24.29 -6.27 -2.56
N PHE A 84 -22.95 -6.20 -2.70
CA PHE A 84 -22.29 -5.82 -3.94
C PHE A 84 -22.21 -6.99 -4.94
N SER A 85 -22.45 -8.24 -4.51
CA SER A 85 -22.38 -9.41 -5.39
C SER A 85 -23.48 -9.50 -6.44
N ASN A 86 -24.57 -8.73 -6.28
CA ASN A 86 -25.72 -8.73 -7.20
C ASN A 86 -25.85 -7.42 -7.99
N ILE A 87 -24.80 -6.59 -8.03
CA ILE A 87 -24.80 -5.36 -8.82
C ILE A 87 -24.61 -5.74 -10.30
N ASN A 88 -25.59 -5.38 -11.14
CA ASN A 88 -25.48 -5.54 -12.59
C ASN A 88 -24.56 -4.47 -13.19
N LEU A 89 -23.87 -4.84 -14.28
CA LEU A 89 -22.90 -3.98 -14.96
C LEU A 89 -23.50 -2.72 -15.60
N ASP A 90 -24.82 -2.67 -15.74
CA ASP A 90 -25.56 -1.58 -16.42
C ASP A 90 -26.28 -0.63 -15.46
N ALA A 91 -26.05 -0.73 -14.14
CA ALA A 91 -26.67 0.10 -13.11
C ALA A 91 -25.93 1.44 -12.91
#